data_AF-A0A3T2CTF3-F1
#
_entry.id   AF-A0A3T2CTF3-F1
#
_cell.length_a   1.000
_cell.length_b   1.000
_cell.length_c   1.000
_cell.angle_alpha   90.00
_cell.angle_beta   90.00
_cell.angle_gamma   90.00
#
_symmetry.space_group_name_H-M   'P 1'
#
loop_
_entity.id
_entity.type
_entity.pdbx_description
1 polymer ?
#
loop_
_entity_poly.entity_id
_entity_poly.type
_entity_poly.pdbx_seq_one_letter_code
_entity_poly.pdbx_strand_id
1 'polypeptide(L)'
;MLEKKYQIHLQNHYDATSRQVQKKEIKVLKKRKNLLIGEVFPYQICLESTMEYSRFMLWFEKEVQKIVKELWNQHFIIKLTLSQLHFRETILFLEHLKDFSKRITIEFIGEDTPEIKKHFSVQEQEAFFIGKLRMLKKWKFIISKHIEGCSVEQTLAFTPCLHEIKYTMSQQARMEENIIDLHMFIDFWEYWASHKKLKFVIEVLKEDFVTKSLMYKNKQIKFINVQ
;
A
#
# COMPACT_ATOMS: atom_id res chain seq x y z
N MET A 1 25.17 8.05 -7.12
CA MET A 1 25.01 6.82 -7.95
C MET A 1 23.56 6.33 -7.99
N LEU A 2 22.83 6.29 -6.86
CA LEU A 2 21.41 5.88 -6.84
C LEU A 2 20.45 6.87 -7.50
N GLU A 3 20.70 8.18 -7.42
CA GLU A 3 19.92 9.22 -8.15
C GLU A 3 19.97 9.06 -9.68
N LYS A 4 20.99 8.37 -10.20
CA LYS A 4 21.09 8.01 -11.63
C LYS A 4 20.31 6.74 -11.97
N LYS A 5 19.94 5.94 -10.96
CA LYS A 5 19.23 4.66 -11.07
C LYS A 5 17.74 4.76 -10.72
N TYR A 6 17.34 5.68 -9.85
CA TYR A 6 15.97 5.77 -9.35
C TYR A 6 15.44 7.20 -9.35
N GLN A 7 14.12 7.34 -9.42
CA GLN A 7 13.41 8.61 -9.27
C GLN A 7 12.08 8.40 -8.56
N ILE A 8 11.68 9.39 -7.76
CA ILE A 8 10.33 9.46 -7.20
C ILE A 8 9.35 10.07 -8.21
N HIS A 9 8.19 9.44 -8.33
CA HIS A 9 7.02 9.97 -9.01
C HIS A 9 5.84 10.00 -8.04
N LEU A 10 5.03 11.05 -8.07
CA LEU A 10 3.84 11.19 -7.23
C LEU A 10 2.59 10.92 -8.05
N GLN A 11 1.85 9.88 -7.71
CA GLN A 11 0.60 9.53 -8.37
C GLN A 11 -0.59 10.00 -7.53
N ASN A 12 -1.50 10.77 -8.13
CA ASN A 12 -2.69 11.26 -7.41
C ASN A 12 -3.77 10.18 -7.33
N HIS A 13 -4.38 10.06 -6.16
CA HIS A 13 -5.58 9.25 -5.91
C HIS A 13 -6.75 10.20 -5.63
N TYR A 14 -7.81 10.07 -6.43
CA TYR A 14 -8.97 10.97 -6.41
C TYR A 14 -10.17 10.31 -5.75
N ASP A 15 -10.95 11.08 -5.03
CA ASP A 15 -12.29 10.68 -4.62
C ASP A 15 -13.22 10.59 -5.84
N ALA A 16 -13.96 9.48 -6.00
CA ALA A 16 -14.79 9.28 -7.17
C ALA A 16 -15.98 10.26 -7.26
N THR A 17 -16.47 10.76 -6.13
CA THR A 17 -17.66 11.62 -6.09
C THR A 17 -17.27 13.09 -6.25
N SER A 18 -16.33 13.57 -5.44
CA SER A 18 -15.91 14.97 -5.40
C SER A 18 -14.82 15.31 -6.43
N ARG A 19 -14.17 14.31 -7.02
CA ARG A 19 -13.01 14.45 -7.94
C ARG A 19 -11.82 15.21 -7.34
N GLN A 20 -11.79 15.39 -6.03
CA GLN A 20 -10.68 16.02 -5.33
C GLN A 20 -9.57 15.01 -5.06
N VAL A 21 -8.31 15.48 -5.11
CA VAL A 21 -7.14 14.67 -4.73
C VAL A 21 -7.22 14.41 -3.22
N GLN A 22 -7.31 13.14 -2.83
CA GLN A 22 -7.31 12.74 -1.42
C GLN A 22 -5.91 12.35 -0.92
N LYS A 23 -5.16 11.60 -1.74
CA LYS A 23 -3.85 11.07 -1.37
C LYS A 23 -2.91 11.10 -2.57
N LYS A 24 -1.60 11.12 -2.32
CA LYS A 24 -0.54 10.98 -3.33
C LYS A 24 0.30 9.74 -3.02
N GLU A 25 0.36 8.80 -3.94
CA GLU A 25 1.23 7.63 -3.83
C GLU A 25 2.66 7.98 -4.24
N ILE A 26 3.62 7.65 -3.38
CA ILE A 26 5.05 7.80 -3.65
C ILE A 26 5.51 6.55 -4.40
N LYS A 27 5.72 6.71 -5.71
CA LYS A 27 6.24 5.64 -6.58
C LYS A 27 7.72 5.80 -6.85
N VAL A 28 8.41 4.68 -6.97
CA VAL A 28 9.83 4.63 -7.34
C VAL A 28 9.94 4.10 -8.75
N LEU A 29 10.59 4.84 -9.63
CA LEU A 29 10.81 4.46 -11.02
C LEU A 29 12.30 4.19 -11.27
N LYS A 30 12.63 3.13 -12.01
CA LYS A 30 14.00 2.83 -12.45
C LYS A 30 14.39 3.69 -13.64
N LYS A 31 15.61 4.21 -13.61
CA LYS A 31 16.25 4.96 -14.69
C LYS A 31 17.38 4.16 -15.32
N ARG A 32 17.53 4.26 -16.64
CA ARG A 32 18.74 3.88 -17.38
C ARG A 32 18.97 4.90 -18.49
N LYS A 33 20.17 5.51 -18.52
CA LYS A 33 20.52 6.56 -19.51
C LYS A 33 19.45 7.65 -19.64
N ASN A 34 18.92 8.13 -18.51
CA ASN A 34 17.83 9.12 -18.40
C ASN A 34 16.44 8.69 -18.92
N LEU A 35 16.26 7.42 -19.32
CA LEU A 35 14.94 6.87 -19.64
C LEU A 35 14.35 6.14 -18.44
N LEU A 36 13.06 6.33 -18.19
CA LEU A 36 12.28 5.61 -17.18
C LEU A 36 11.88 4.25 -17.77
N ILE A 37 12.26 3.16 -17.10
CA ILE A 37 12.04 1.80 -17.61
C ILE A 37 10.84 1.12 -16.95
N GLY A 38 10.48 1.54 -15.74
CA GLY A 38 9.34 0.96 -15.03
C GLY A 38 9.33 1.30 -13.56
N GLU A 39 8.22 0.93 -12.92
CA GLU A 39 8.06 0.98 -11.47
C GLU A 39 8.94 -0.09 -10.81
N VAL A 40 9.56 0.27 -9.69
CA VAL A 40 10.33 -0.64 -8.85
C VAL A 40 9.73 -0.61 -7.47
N PHE A 41 9.40 -1.79 -6.97
CA PHE A 41 8.97 -1.91 -5.60
C PHE A 41 10.20 -2.16 -4.70
N PRO A 42 10.36 -1.43 -3.58
CA PRO A 42 11.51 -1.59 -2.70
C PRO A 42 11.79 -3.04 -2.25
N TYR A 43 10.75 -3.87 -2.11
CA TYR A 43 10.92 -5.30 -1.77
C TYR A 43 11.75 -6.07 -2.81
N GLN A 44 11.66 -5.72 -4.10
CA GLN A 44 12.42 -6.42 -5.16
C GLN A 44 13.93 -6.21 -4.98
N ILE A 45 14.33 -5.00 -4.60
CA ILE A 45 15.72 -4.67 -4.29
C ILE A 45 16.20 -5.48 -3.09
N CYS A 46 15.31 -5.73 -2.14
CA CYS A 46 15.59 -6.53 -0.95
C CYS A 46 15.89 -8.00 -1.27
N LEU A 47 15.20 -8.58 -2.27
CA LEU A 47 15.44 -9.94 -2.75
C LEU A 47 16.74 -10.04 -3.56
N GLU A 48 17.11 -8.98 -4.28
CA GLU A 48 18.33 -8.95 -5.10
C GLU A 48 19.61 -8.78 -4.25
N SER A 49 19.64 -7.83 -3.31
CA SER A 49 20.82 -7.56 -2.49
C SER A 49 20.51 -6.74 -1.24
N THR A 50 20.82 -7.29 -0.06
CA THR A 50 20.68 -6.58 1.22
C THR A 50 21.54 -5.31 1.29
N MET A 51 22.74 -5.34 0.72
CA MET A 51 23.62 -4.16 0.66
C MET A 51 23.05 -3.08 -0.27
N GLU A 52 22.48 -3.44 -1.42
CA GLU A 52 21.81 -2.48 -2.29
C GLU A 52 20.54 -1.93 -1.64
N TYR A 53 19.76 -2.77 -0.96
CA TYR A 53 18.59 -2.36 -0.19
C TYR A 53 18.94 -1.32 0.87
N SER A 54 20.02 -1.53 1.63
CA SER A 54 20.47 -0.60 2.66
C SER A 54 20.80 0.79 2.07
N ARG A 55 21.56 0.83 0.97
CA ARG A 55 21.87 2.08 0.26
C ARG A 55 20.61 2.72 -0.33
N PHE A 56 19.71 1.92 -0.88
CA PHE A 56 18.44 2.36 -1.43
C PHE A 56 17.58 3.03 -0.35
N MET A 57 17.41 2.41 0.82
CA MET A 57 16.57 2.94 1.90
C MET A 57 17.09 4.28 2.43
N LEU A 58 18.41 4.47 2.52
CA LEU A 58 18.99 5.77 2.88
C LEU A 58 18.68 6.87 1.86
N TRP A 59 18.70 6.54 0.56
CA TRP A 59 18.31 7.48 -0.49
C TRP A 59 16.80 7.75 -0.45
N PHE A 60 15.99 6.69 -0.36
CA PHE A 60 14.53 6.78 -0.32
C PHE A 60 14.04 7.61 0.85
N GLU A 61 14.64 7.44 2.04
CA GLU A 61 14.36 8.25 3.21
C GLU A 61 14.55 9.75 2.95
N LYS A 62 15.69 10.14 2.36
CA LYS A 62 15.98 11.54 2.06
C LYS A 62 14.97 12.16 1.09
N GLU A 63 14.62 11.43 0.03
CA GLU A 63 13.63 11.89 -0.94
C GLU A 63 12.23 12.01 -0.32
N VAL A 64 11.79 11.01 0.45
CA VAL A 64 10.49 11.05 1.12
C VAL A 64 10.44 12.18 2.13
N GLN A 65 11.49 12.36 2.96
CA GLN A 65 11.56 13.47 3.90
C GLN A 65 11.47 14.83 3.22
N LYS A 66 12.12 15.00 2.07
CA LYS A 66 12.02 16.23 1.28
C LYS A 66 10.57 16.47 0.84
N ILE A 67 9.93 15.46 0.25
CA ILE A 67 8.56 15.54 -0.26
C ILE A 67 7.56 15.88 0.86
N VAL A 68 7.61 15.17 1.99
CA VAL A 68 6.63 15.37 3.08
C VAL A 68 6.78 16.71 3.79
N LYS A 69 7.98 17.32 3.73
CA LYS A 69 8.26 18.67 4.23
C LYS A 69 7.78 19.75 3.25
N GLU A 70 8.10 19.61 1.97
CA GLU A 70 7.71 20.57 0.93
C GLU A 70 6.18 20.60 0.74
N LEU A 71 5.55 19.43 0.74
CA LEU A 71 4.10 19.25 0.55
C LEU A 71 3.41 18.95 1.88
N TRP A 72 3.57 19.85 2.85
CA TRP A 72 3.14 19.66 4.24
C TRP A 72 1.62 19.52 4.43
N ASN A 73 0.82 20.01 3.50
CA ASN A 73 -0.65 19.93 3.55
C ASN A 73 -1.23 18.72 2.81
N GLN A 74 -0.39 17.83 2.26
CA GLN A 74 -0.81 16.67 1.48
C GLN A 74 -0.73 15.37 2.31
N HIS A 75 -1.51 14.37 1.89
CA HIS A 75 -1.48 13.01 2.42
C HIS A 75 -0.76 12.07 1.46
N PHE A 76 0.15 11.24 1.96
CA PHE A 76 0.96 10.33 1.17
C PHE A 76 0.62 8.87 1.39
N ILE A 77 0.82 8.05 0.35
CA ILE A 77 0.81 6.59 0.43
C ILE A 77 2.22 6.09 0.15
N ILE A 78 2.73 5.22 1.01
CA ILE A 78 3.98 4.48 0.81
C ILE A 78 3.63 3.00 0.83
N LYS A 79 3.90 2.31 -0.29
CA LYS A 79 3.64 0.89 -0.42
C LYS A 79 4.82 0.07 0.07
N LEU A 80 4.55 -0.95 0.88
CA LEU A 80 5.53 -1.92 1.38
C LEU A 80 4.92 -3.32 1.30
N THR A 81 5.75 -4.36 1.22
CA THR A 81 5.29 -5.72 1.60
C THR A 81 5.48 -5.91 3.10
N LEU A 82 4.72 -6.82 3.71
CA LEU A 82 4.89 -7.14 5.14
C LEU A 82 6.28 -7.68 5.43
N SER A 83 6.81 -8.53 4.56
CA SER A 83 8.18 -9.07 4.62
C SER A 83 9.27 -7.99 4.74
N GLN A 84 9.07 -6.78 4.19
CA GLN A 84 10.02 -5.68 4.36
C GLN A 84 10.20 -5.24 5.83
N LEU A 85 9.24 -5.52 6.71
CA LEU A 85 9.32 -5.21 8.15
C LEU A 85 10.34 -6.09 8.90
N HIS A 86 10.87 -7.14 8.27
CA HIS A 86 12.00 -7.90 8.80
C HIS A 86 13.33 -7.14 8.72
N PHE A 87 13.44 -6.15 7.83
CA PHE A 87 14.69 -5.43 7.59
C PHE A 87 14.78 -4.21 8.50
N ARG A 88 15.94 -4.06 9.15
CA ARG A 88 16.19 -2.97 10.09
C ARG A 88 16.07 -1.61 9.39
N GLU A 89 16.54 -1.51 8.16
CA GLU A 89 16.51 -0.29 7.36
C GLU A 89 15.09 0.20 7.10
N THR A 90 14.13 -0.72 6.89
CA THR A 90 12.71 -0.38 6.78
C THR A 90 12.18 0.21 8.07
N ILE A 91 12.54 -0.38 9.22
CA ILE A 91 12.08 0.07 10.53
C ILE A 91 12.65 1.45 10.86
N LEU A 92 13.94 1.68 10.61
CA LEU A 92 14.60 2.98 10.82
C LEU A 92 13.97 4.07 9.93
N PHE A 93 13.74 3.76 8.65
CA PHE A 93 13.05 4.67 7.73
C PHE A 93 11.68 5.09 8.27
N LEU A 94 10.87 4.14 8.74
CA LEU A 94 9.54 4.43 9.29
C LEU A 94 9.63 5.22 10.61
N GLU A 95 10.61 4.91 11.46
CA GLU A 95 10.86 5.65 12.70
C GLU A 95 11.22 7.11 12.44
N HIS A 96 12.09 7.39 11.47
CA HIS A 96 12.48 8.74 11.07
C HIS A 96 11.34 9.55 10.43
N LEU A 97 10.29 8.88 9.95
CA LEU A 97 9.10 9.52 9.40
C LEU A 97 7.96 9.70 10.43
N LYS A 98 8.16 9.30 11.70
CA LYS A 98 7.10 9.30 12.73
C LYS A 98 6.44 10.67 12.92
N ASP A 99 7.18 11.76 12.76
CA ASP A 99 6.65 13.12 12.96
C ASP A 99 5.67 13.52 11.84
N PHE A 100 5.73 12.85 10.70
CA PHE A 100 4.83 13.02 9.55
C PHE A 100 3.74 11.94 9.47
N SER A 101 3.77 10.96 10.38
CA SER A 101 2.97 9.72 10.35
C SER A 101 1.47 9.91 10.11
N LYS A 102 0.85 10.94 10.71
CA LYS A 102 -0.58 11.22 10.57
C LYS A 102 -1.01 11.52 9.12
N ARG A 103 -0.07 11.93 8.28
CA ARG A 103 -0.27 12.22 6.85
C ARG A 103 0.31 11.15 5.94
N ILE A 104 0.74 10.01 6.49
CA ILE A 104 1.32 8.91 5.73
C ILE A 104 0.48 7.65 5.96
N THR A 105 -0.04 7.10 4.87
CA THR A 105 -0.58 5.74 4.82
C THR A 105 0.56 4.80 4.47
N ILE A 106 0.87 3.84 5.35
CA ILE A 106 1.65 2.67 4.99
C ILE A 106 0.69 1.64 4.43
N GLU A 107 0.82 1.35 3.14
CA GLU A 107 -0.04 0.42 2.43
C GLU A 107 0.69 -0.89 2.17
N PHE A 108 0.19 -1.96 2.78
CA PHE A 108 0.75 -3.29 2.62
C PHE A 108 0.19 -3.97 1.37
N ILE A 109 1.07 -4.30 0.42
CA ILE A 109 0.74 -4.93 -0.87
C ILE A 109 1.42 -6.29 -1.02
N GLY A 110 0.97 -7.05 -2.01
CA GLY A 110 1.55 -8.35 -2.39
C GLY A 110 1.39 -9.44 -1.33
N GLU A 111 1.84 -10.63 -1.70
CA GLU A 111 1.98 -11.77 -0.80
C GLU A 111 3.32 -11.71 -0.06
N ASP A 112 3.34 -12.27 1.15
CA ASP A 112 4.59 -12.47 1.87
C ASP A 112 5.45 -13.49 1.14
N THR A 113 6.70 -13.13 0.86
CA THR A 113 7.66 -14.07 0.28
C THR A 113 8.15 -15.00 1.37
N PRO A 114 7.85 -16.32 1.32
CA PRO A 114 8.17 -17.29 2.38
C PRO A 114 9.68 -17.50 2.61
N GLU A 115 10.51 -16.91 1.74
CA GLU A 115 11.96 -17.12 1.75
C GLU A 115 12.68 -16.31 2.83
N ILE A 116 12.04 -15.27 3.37
CA ILE A 116 12.64 -14.42 4.41
C ILE A 116 12.38 -15.07 5.78
N LYS A 117 13.45 -15.65 6.35
CA LYS A 117 13.47 -16.27 7.70
C LYS A 117 12.61 -17.54 7.85
N LYS A 118 12.95 -18.58 7.07
CA LYS A 118 12.41 -19.95 7.14
C LYS A 118 12.47 -20.66 8.51
N HIS A 119 13.08 -20.05 9.53
CA HIS A 119 13.15 -20.64 10.87
C HIS A 119 11.92 -20.35 11.74
N PHE A 120 11.05 -19.41 11.33
CA PHE A 120 9.79 -19.16 12.04
C PHE A 120 8.66 -20.03 11.48
N SER A 121 7.84 -20.56 12.38
CA SER A 121 6.52 -21.08 12.05
C SER A 121 5.59 -19.99 11.53
N VAL A 122 4.49 -20.38 10.87
CA VAL A 122 3.49 -19.45 10.34
C VAL A 122 2.92 -18.57 11.46
N GLN A 123 2.63 -19.14 12.63
CA GLN A 123 2.10 -18.42 13.78
C GLN A 123 3.10 -17.40 14.35
N GLU A 124 4.40 -17.75 14.38
CA GLU A 124 5.44 -16.83 14.82
C GLU A 124 5.63 -15.67 13.84
N GLN A 125 5.54 -15.92 12.53
CA GLN A 125 5.56 -14.87 11.51
C GLN A 125 4.35 -13.94 11.66
N GLU A 126 3.15 -14.48 11.84
CA GLU A 126 1.94 -13.68 12.06
C GLU A 126 2.06 -12.83 13.33
N ALA A 127 2.48 -13.42 14.45
CA ALA A 127 2.68 -12.71 15.71
C ALA A 127 3.74 -11.60 15.58
N PHE A 128 4.83 -11.86 14.85
CA PHE A 128 5.84 -10.86 14.52
C PHE A 128 5.22 -9.67 13.76
N PHE A 129 4.48 -9.93 12.69
CA PHE A 129 3.85 -8.86 11.91
C PHE A 129 2.81 -8.09 12.71
N ILE A 130 1.96 -8.75 13.49
CA ILE A 130 1.04 -8.10 14.43
C ILE A 130 1.80 -7.15 15.38
N GLY A 131 2.94 -7.61 15.91
CA GLY A 131 3.81 -6.77 16.74
C GLY A 131 4.30 -5.52 16.02
N LYS A 132 4.75 -5.66 14.75
CA LYS A 132 5.19 -4.53 13.92
C LYS A 132 4.05 -3.59 13.56
N LEU A 133 2.88 -4.09 13.20
CA LEU A 133 1.71 -3.26 12.89
C LEU A 133 1.23 -2.47 14.12
N ARG A 134 1.24 -3.08 15.31
CA ARG A 134 0.96 -2.38 16.58
C ARG A 134 1.97 -1.27 16.85
N MET A 135 3.24 -1.49 16.56
CA MET A 135 4.29 -0.46 16.67
C MET A 135 4.01 0.72 15.72
N LEU A 136 3.68 0.47 14.45
CA LEU A 136 3.33 1.52 13.49
C LEU A 136 2.09 2.32 13.93
N LYS A 137 1.09 1.65 14.51
CA LYS A 137 -0.09 2.29 15.08
C LYS A 137 0.25 3.18 16.29
N LYS A 138 1.19 2.74 17.15
CA LYS A 138 1.73 3.58 18.25
C LYS A 138 2.44 4.82 17.70
N TRP A 139 3.17 4.67 16.59
CA TRP A 139 3.77 5.79 15.84
C TRP A 139 2.77 6.62 15.03
N LYS A 140 1.46 6.35 15.15
CA LYS A 140 0.36 7.12 14.53
C LYS A 140 0.33 7.08 13.00
N PHE A 141 1.00 6.12 12.38
CA PHE A 141 0.81 5.86 10.95
C PHE A 141 -0.60 5.35 10.69
N ILE A 142 -1.16 5.76 9.55
CA ILE A 142 -2.35 5.12 9.01
C ILE A 142 -1.89 3.85 8.29
N ILE A 143 -2.57 2.75 8.57
CA ILE A 143 -2.18 1.43 8.08
C ILE A 143 -3.30 0.95 7.16
N SER A 144 -2.94 0.72 5.90
CA SER A 144 -3.81 0.14 4.89
C SER A 144 -3.29 -1.23 4.48
N LYS A 145 -4.19 -2.21 4.27
CA LYS A 145 -3.83 -3.50 3.66
C LYS A 145 -4.60 -3.67 2.36
N HIS A 146 -3.87 -3.98 1.30
CA HIS A 146 -4.45 -4.36 0.03
C HIS A 146 -4.92 -5.82 0.05
N ILE A 147 -6.13 -6.06 -0.45
CA ILE A 147 -6.75 -7.37 -0.62
C ILE A 147 -6.34 -7.87 -2.01
N GLU A 148 -5.04 -8.16 -2.18
CA GLU A 148 -4.43 -8.74 -3.39
C GLU A 148 -3.75 -10.05 -3.00
N GLY A 149 -4.00 -11.14 -3.75
CA GLY A 149 -3.25 -12.41 -3.68
C GLY A 149 -3.26 -13.19 -2.35
N CYS A 150 -3.65 -12.58 -1.24
CA CYS A 150 -3.55 -13.20 0.08
C CYS A 150 -4.80 -13.99 0.50
N SER A 151 -4.60 -14.94 1.40
CA SER A 151 -5.70 -15.59 2.14
C SER A 151 -6.50 -14.52 2.89
N VAL A 152 -7.83 -14.58 2.74
CA VAL A 152 -8.79 -13.77 3.52
C VAL A 152 -8.40 -13.77 5.00
N GLU A 153 -8.00 -14.94 5.50
CA GLU A 153 -7.53 -15.21 6.86
C GLU A 153 -6.46 -14.20 7.35
N GLN A 154 -5.42 -13.93 6.56
CA GLN A 154 -4.35 -13.03 6.98
C GLN A 154 -4.87 -11.59 7.15
N THR A 155 -5.74 -11.14 6.26
CA THR A 155 -6.37 -9.81 6.34
C THR A 155 -7.30 -9.72 7.55
N LEU A 156 -8.05 -10.80 7.85
CA LEU A 156 -8.88 -10.88 9.06
C LEU A 156 -8.02 -10.84 10.33
N ALA A 157 -6.90 -11.56 10.37
CA ALA A 157 -5.99 -11.59 11.52
C ALA A 157 -5.38 -10.21 11.82
N PHE A 158 -5.01 -9.45 10.79
CA PHE A 158 -4.41 -8.12 10.96
C PHE A 158 -5.41 -7.01 11.22
N THR A 159 -6.71 -7.23 10.99
CA THR A 159 -7.79 -6.25 11.15
C THR A 159 -7.68 -5.36 12.39
N PRO A 160 -7.39 -5.86 13.61
CA PRO A 160 -7.26 -5.01 14.82
C PRO A 160 -6.17 -3.92 14.73
N CYS A 161 -5.20 -4.12 13.83
CA CYS A 161 -4.07 -3.22 13.61
C CYS A 161 -4.25 -2.31 12.40
N LEU A 162 -5.27 -2.53 11.56
CA LEU A 162 -5.52 -1.75 10.35
C LEU A 162 -6.38 -0.52 10.64
N HIS A 163 -6.34 0.43 9.70
CA HIS A 163 -7.26 1.58 9.63
C HIS A 163 -8.07 1.54 8.34
N GLU A 164 -7.47 1.02 7.26
CA GLU A 164 -8.05 0.92 5.93
C GLU A 164 -7.80 -0.50 5.38
N ILE A 165 -8.79 -1.05 4.69
CA ILE A 165 -8.61 -2.18 3.77
C ILE A 165 -8.97 -1.69 2.37
N LYS A 166 -8.26 -2.21 1.37
CA LYS A 166 -8.31 -1.70 0.01
C LYS A 166 -8.40 -2.83 -1.00
N TYR A 167 -9.21 -2.67 -2.03
CA TYR A 167 -9.33 -3.62 -3.14
C TYR A 167 -9.20 -2.87 -4.47
N THR A 168 -8.33 -3.33 -5.36
CA THR A 168 -8.16 -2.76 -6.70
C THR A 168 -8.89 -3.60 -7.73
N MET A 169 -9.85 -2.99 -8.42
CA MET A 169 -10.63 -3.65 -9.46
C MET A 169 -9.92 -3.54 -10.83
N SER A 170 -9.03 -4.49 -11.12
CA SER A 170 -8.30 -4.59 -12.39
C SER A 170 -9.17 -5.11 -13.54
N GLN A 171 -8.76 -4.90 -14.81
CA GLN A 171 -9.47 -5.47 -15.96
C GLN A 171 -9.48 -7.00 -15.98
N GLN A 172 -8.47 -7.64 -15.38
CA GLN A 172 -8.39 -9.09 -15.29
C GLN A 172 -9.37 -9.65 -14.25
N ALA A 173 -9.47 -9.01 -13.07
CA ALA A 173 -10.50 -9.34 -12.08
C ALA A 173 -11.92 -9.18 -12.64
N ARG A 174 -12.14 -8.21 -13.54
CA ARG A 174 -13.42 -8.01 -14.26
C ARG A 174 -13.76 -9.09 -15.28
N MET A 175 -12.75 -9.74 -15.88
CA MET A 175 -12.95 -10.78 -16.89
C MET A 175 -13.03 -12.19 -16.29
N GLU A 176 -12.44 -12.41 -15.12
CA GLU A 176 -12.41 -13.70 -14.43
C GLU A 176 -13.62 -13.92 -13.48
N GLU A 177 -14.19 -12.85 -12.91
CA GLU A 177 -15.28 -12.96 -11.93
C GLU A 177 -16.66 -12.67 -12.53
N ASN A 178 -17.65 -13.50 -12.19
CA ASN A 178 -19.06 -13.18 -12.41
C ASN A 178 -19.40 -11.92 -11.59
N ILE A 179 -20.11 -10.95 -12.20
CA ILE A 179 -20.47 -9.68 -11.54
C ILE A 179 -21.20 -9.87 -10.21
N ILE A 180 -21.96 -10.97 -10.06
CA ILE A 180 -22.65 -11.32 -8.81
C ILE A 180 -21.63 -11.69 -7.73
N ASP A 181 -20.62 -12.49 -8.06
CA ASP A 181 -19.58 -12.94 -7.13
C ASP A 181 -18.72 -11.76 -6.67
N LEU A 182 -18.38 -10.85 -7.59
CA LEU A 182 -17.68 -9.61 -7.27
C LEU A 182 -18.50 -8.72 -6.31
N HIS A 183 -19.81 -8.60 -6.53
CA HIS A 183 -20.69 -7.87 -5.60
C HIS A 183 -20.72 -8.55 -4.22
N MET A 184 -20.84 -9.88 -4.15
CA MET A 184 -20.80 -10.61 -2.87
C MET A 184 -19.46 -10.41 -2.14
N PHE A 185 -18.34 -10.44 -2.85
CA PHE A 185 -17.02 -10.18 -2.30
C PHE A 185 -16.91 -8.75 -1.73
N ILE A 186 -17.35 -7.75 -2.49
CA ILE A 186 -17.35 -6.35 -2.07
C ILE A 186 -18.28 -6.15 -0.86
N ASP A 187 -19.47 -6.74 -0.87
CA ASP A 187 -20.44 -6.63 0.21
C ASP A 187 -19.92 -7.28 1.51
N PHE A 188 -19.22 -8.42 1.40
CA PHE A 188 -18.53 -9.04 2.53
C PHE A 188 -17.50 -8.09 3.17
N TRP A 189 -16.60 -7.50 2.36
CA TRP A 189 -15.56 -6.62 2.88
C TRP A 189 -16.10 -5.31 3.41
N GLU A 190 -17.17 -4.77 2.82
CA GLU A 190 -17.84 -3.59 3.35
C GLU A 190 -18.48 -3.88 4.71
N TYR A 191 -19.20 -5.00 4.83
CA TYR A 191 -19.78 -5.44 6.10
C TYR A 191 -18.68 -5.61 7.15
N TRP A 192 -17.60 -6.32 6.82
CA TRP A 192 -16.48 -6.55 7.72
C TRP A 192 -15.83 -5.24 8.16
N ALA A 193 -15.55 -4.33 7.23
CA ALA A 193 -14.97 -3.03 7.54
C ALA A 193 -15.87 -2.20 8.45
N SER A 194 -17.17 -2.14 8.16
CA SER A 194 -18.14 -1.44 9.00
C SER A 194 -18.17 -2.01 10.42
N HIS A 195 -18.31 -3.34 10.53
CA HIS A 195 -18.36 -4.05 11.80
C HIS A 195 -17.06 -3.86 12.62
N LYS A 196 -15.90 -3.80 11.96
CA LYS A 196 -14.59 -3.64 12.59
C LYS A 196 -14.11 -2.18 12.65
N LYS A 197 -14.95 -1.22 12.23
CA LYS A 197 -14.66 0.22 12.21
C LYS A 197 -13.40 0.58 11.40
N LEU A 198 -13.23 -0.09 10.26
CA LEU A 198 -12.20 0.19 9.25
C LEU A 198 -12.80 0.99 8.10
N LYS A 199 -11.96 1.71 7.36
CA LYS A 199 -12.33 2.23 6.04
C LYS A 199 -12.18 1.11 4.99
N PHE A 200 -13.17 0.93 4.12
CA PHE A 200 -13.02 0.09 2.93
C PHE A 200 -12.94 0.98 1.69
N VAL A 201 -11.92 0.76 0.87
CA VAL A 201 -11.66 1.56 -0.34
C VAL A 201 -11.61 0.64 -1.55
N ILE A 202 -12.40 0.95 -2.58
CA ILE A 202 -12.33 0.29 -3.87
C ILE A 202 -11.57 1.20 -4.83
N GLU A 203 -10.44 0.74 -5.34
CA GLU A 203 -9.65 1.47 -6.33
C GLU A 203 -9.96 1.02 -7.74
N VAL A 204 -10.12 2.01 -8.62
CA VAL A 204 -10.54 1.80 -9.99
C VAL A 204 -9.66 2.62 -10.92
N LEU A 205 -9.13 2.00 -11.97
CA LEU A 205 -8.32 2.67 -12.99
C LEU A 205 -9.16 3.53 -13.95
N LYS A 206 -10.34 3.02 -14.34
CA LYS A 206 -11.28 3.69 -15.24
C LYS A 206 -12.71 3.36 -14.85
N GLU A 207 -13.56 4.38 -14.90
CA GLU A 207 -15.01 4.24 -14.71
C GLU A 207 -15.59 3.32 -15.80
N ASP A 208 -16.37 2.34 -15.37
CA ASP A 208 -17.10 1.40 -16.22
C ASP A 208 -18.48 1.08 -15.63
N PHE A 209 -19.20 0.14 -16.26
CA PHE A 209 -20.52 -0.27 -15.81
C PHE A 209 -20.53 -0.77 -14.35
N VAL A 210 -19.56 -1.59 -13.96
CA VAL A 210 -19.44 -2.12 -12.59
C VAL A 210 -19.17 -0.99 -11.61
N THR A 211 -18.26 -0.08 -11.96
CA THR A 211 -17.94 1.11 -11.16
C THR A 211 -19.19 1.96 -10.96
N LYS A 212 -19.97 2.23 -12.01
CA LYS A 212 -21.23 2.98 -11.93
C LYS A 212 -22.26 2.30 -11.02
N SER A 213 -22.40 0.97 -11.13
CA SER A 213 -23.26 0.17 -10.25
C SER A 213 -22.84 0.33 -8.77
N LEU A 214 -21.54 0.26 -8.48
CA LEU A 214 -21.01 0.45 -7.12
C LEU A 214 -21.20 1.89 -6.63
N MET A 215 -21.03 2.91 -7.48
CA MET A 215 -21.31 4.31 -7.14
C MET A 215 -22.79 4.52 -6.80
N TYR A 216 -23.70 3.93 -7.57
CA TYR A 216 -25.14 3.98 -7.29
C TYR A 216 -25.49 3.35 -5.93
N LYS A 217 -24.73 2.34 -5.51
CA LYS A 217 -24.82 1.73 -4.18
C LYS A 217 -24.07 2.50 -3.07
N ASN A 218 -23.62 3.73 -3.34
CA ASN A 218 -22.87 4.60 -2.41
C ASN A 218 -21.57 3.98 -1.86
N LYS A 219 -20.92 3.10 -2.62
CA LYS A 219 -19.64 2.50 -2.22
C LYS A 219 -18.52 3.54 -2.30
N GLN A 220 -17.54 3.44 -1.40
CA GLN A 220 -16.38 4.36 -1.40
C GLN A 220 -15.36 3.97 -2.49
N ILE A 221 -15.40 4.70 -3.60
CA ILE A 221 -14.53 4.46 -4.76
C ILE A 221 -13.46 5.55 -4.86
N LYS A 222 -12.23 5.14 -5.21
CA LYS A 222 -11.14 6.03 -5.58
C LYS A 222 -10.65 5.76 -7.00
N PHE A 223 -10.42 6.82 -7.75
CA PHE A 223 -9.78 6.74 -9.06
C PHE A 223 -8.28 6.91 -8.97
N ILE A 224 -7.55 6.01 -9.63
CA ILE A 224 -6.10 6.08 -9.81
C ILE A 224 -5.84 6.66 -11.21
N ASN A 225 -5.26 7.87 -11.29
CA ASN A 225 -5.03 8.60 -12.55
C ASN A 225 -6.28 8.82 -13.40
N VAL A 226 -6.94 9.97 -13.22
CA VAL A 226 -7.81 10.51 -14.27
C VAL A 226 -6.90 11.23 -15.26
N GLN A 227 -6.64 10.60 -16.40
CA GLN A 227 -6.30 11.32 -17.64
C GLN A 227 -7.61 11.52 -18.41
#